data_AF-A0A9X6PP93-F1
#
_entry.id   AF-A0A9X6PP93-F1
#
_cell.length_a   1.000
_cell.length_b   1.000
_cell.length_c   1.000
_cell.angle_alpha   90.00
_cell.angle_beta   90.00
_cell.angle_gamma   90.00
#
_symmetry.space_group_name_H-M   'P 1'
#
loop_
_entity.id
_entity.type
_entity.pdbx_description
1 polymer ?
#
loop_
_entity_poly.entity_id
_entity_poly.type
_entity_poly.pdbx_seq_one_letter_code
_entity_poly.pdbx_strand_id
1 'polypeptide(L)' 'MEQRIQKSIKLVQKKYKVDVLALGEVYKRNNYKEWKKISKNWDQGENYFSNADINVYVHLVIEHSGSALPKRVK' A
#
# COMPACT_ATOMS: atom_id res chain seq x y z
N MET A 1 -5.65 7.71 -8.55
CA MET A 1 -5.33 7.38 -7.14
C MET A 1 -4.30 6.26 -7.08
N GLU A 2 -4.56 5.12 -7.72
CA GLU A 2 -3.67 3.95 -7.76
C GLU A 2 -2.20 4.28 -8.08
N GLN A 3 -1.93 4.99 -9.18
CA GLN A 3 -0.56 5.36 -9.56
C GLN A 3 0.19 6.17 -8.49
N ARG A 4 -0.52 7.02 -7.72
CA ARG A 4 0.09 7.80 -6.62
C ARG A 4 0.47 6.88 -5.47
N ILE A 5 -0.41 5.93 -5.11
CA ILE A 5 -0.14 4.93 -4.08
C ILE A 5 1.04 4.04 -4.51
N GLN A 6 1.05 3.55 -5.75
CA GLN A 6 2.15 2.74 -6.29
C GLN A 6 3.48 3.49 -6.25
N LYS A 7 3.50 4.79 -6.57
CA LYS A 7 4.72 5.61 -6.45
C LYS A 7 5.20 5.72 -5.01
N SER A 8 4.30 5.94 -4.04
CA SER A 8 4.65 5.98 -2.62
C SER A 8 5.19 4.63 -2.13
N ILE A 9 4.57 3.52 -2.54
CA ILE A 9 5.05 2.17 -2.20
C ILE A 9 6.46 1.93 -2.77
N LYS A 10 6.69 2.27 -4.04
CA LYS A 10 8.02 2.16 -4.66
C LYS A 10 9.07 3.01 -3.94
N LEU A 11 8.70 4.21 -3.48
CA LEU A 11 9.59 5.07 -2.69
C LEU A 11 10.03 4.37 -1.41
N VAL A 12 9.09 3.80 -0.65
CA VAL A 12 9.44 3.11 0.61
C VAL A 12 10.17 1.80 0.37
N GLN A 13 9.84 1.03 -0.67
CA GLN A 13 10.56 -0.21 -1.02
C GLN A 13 11.99 0.03 -1.51
N LYS A 14 12.23 1.07 -2.33
CA LYS A 14 13.54 1.24 -3.00
C LYS A 14 14.45 2.24 -2.32
N LYS A 15 13.91 3.34 -1.80
CA LYS A 15 14.70 4.39 -1.14
C LYS A 15 14.93 4.07 0.33
N TYR A 16 13.85 3.78 1.06
CA TYR A 16 13.93 3.59 2.51
C TYR A 16 14.15 2.14 2.92
N LYS A 17 13.70 1.18 2.08
CA LYS A 17 13.84 -0.27 2.30
C LYS A 17 13.30 -0.75 3.65
N VAL A 18 12.29 -0.06 4.16
CA VAL A 18 11.66 -0.34 5.46
C VAL A 18 10.15 -0.26 5.31
N ASP A 19 9.46 -1.24 5.88
CA ASP A 19 8.01 -1.35 5.89
C ASP A 19 7.35 -0.35 6.84
N VAL A 20 7.28 0.90 6.42
CA VAL A 20 6.55 1.97 7.14
C VAL A 20 5.02 1.85 7.00
N LEU A 21 4.53 0.95 6.14
CA LEU A 21 3.11 0.72 5.88
C LEU A 21 2.52 -0.41 6.73
N ALA A 22 3.36 -1.07 7.55
CA ALA A 22 3.01 -2.17 8.42
C ALA A 22 2.41 -3.40 7.69
N LEU A 23 2.82 -3.66 6.45
CA LEU A 23 2.38 -4.82 5.67
C LEU A 23 2.80 -6.15 6.32
N GLY A 24 3.98 -6.18 6.93
CA GLY A 24 4.50 -7.32 7.69
C GLY A 24 3.62 -7.68 8.88
N GLU A 25 3.08 -6.69 9.60
CA GLU A 25 2.15 -6.95 10.71
C GLU A 25 0.79 -7.48 10.20
N VAL A 26 0.32 -7.01 9.04
CA VAL A 26 -0.87 -7.61 8.39
C VAL A 26 -0.59 -9.07 8.03
N TYR A 27 0.55 -9.35 7.40
CA TYR A 27 0.92 -10.71 7.00
C TYR A 27 1.10 -11.64 8.20
N LYS A 28 1.75 -11.18 9.27
CA LYS A 28 1.93 -11.90 10.54
C LYS A 28 0.61 -12.34 11.17
N ARG A 29 -0.40 -11.45 11.20
CA ARG A 29 -1.73 -11.78 11.75
C ARG A 29 -2.40 -12.91 10.99
N ASN A 30 -2.24 -12.93 9.67
CA ASN A 30 -2.89 -13.91 8.81
C ASN A 30 -2.08 -15.20 8.64
N ASN A 31 -0.74 -15.12 8.71
CA ASN A 31 0.19 -16.19 8.32
C ASN A 31 1.33 -16.35 9.34
N TYR A 32 1.03 -16.43 10.63
CA TYR A 32 2.04 -16.39 11.70
C TYR A 32 3.19 -17.42 11.55
N LYS A 33 2.88 -18.65 11.13
CA LYS A 33 3.89 -19.71 10.96
C LYS A 33 4.91 -19.35 9.88
N GLU A 34 4.44 -18.83 8.74
CA GLU A 34 5.31 -18.39 7.65
C GLU A 34 6.04 -17.10 7.99
N TRP A 35 5.36 -16.16 8.66
CA TRP A 35 5.98 -14.95 9.16
C TRP A 35 7.19 -15.25 10.05
N LYS A 36 7.11 -16.24 10.95
CA LYS A 36 8.23 -16.61 11.83
C LYS A 36 9.49 -17.04 11.05
N LYS A 37 9.33 -17.58 9.84
CA LYS A 37 10.46 -17.98 8.98
C LYS A 37 11.14 -16.77 8.33
N ILE A 38 10.35 -15.77 7.93
CA ILE A 38 10.82 -14.63 7.14
C ILE A 38 11.06 -13.35 7.95
N SER A 39 10.54 -13.24 9.17
CA SER A 39 10.48 -12.00 9.94
C SER A 39 11.83 -11.35 10.20
N LYS A 40 12.87 -12.16 10.42
CA LYS A 40 14.25 -11.66 10.60
C LYS A 40 14.80 -11.00 9.34
N ASN A 41 14.34 -11.44 8.17
CA ASN A 41 14.77 -10.98 6.86
C ASN A 41 13.77 -10.02 6.20
N TRP A 42 12.72 -9.60 6.91
CA TRP A 42 11.63 -8.79 6.33
C TRP A 42 12.12 -7.39 5.95
N ASP A 43 12.52 -6.60 6.95
CA ASP A 43 13.09 -5.26 6.77
C ASP A 43 14.63 -5.26 6.84
N GLN A 44 15.22 -6.33 7.36
CA GLN A 44 16.66 -6.49 7.57
C GLN A 44 17.18 -7.71 6.81
N GLY A 45 18.49 -7.96 6.83
CA GLY A 45 19.08 -9.10 6.13
C GLY A 45 18.82 -9.06 4.62
N GLU A 46 18.11 -10.07 4.10
CA GLU A 46 17.72 -10.17 2.69
C GLU A 46 16.70 -9.11 2.24
N ASN A 47 16.03 -8.44 3.21
CA ASN A 47 15.06 -7.37 3.00
C ASN A 47 13.96 -7.75 2.00
N TYR A 48 13.17 -8.75 2.37
CA TYR A 48 12.06 -9.24 1.56
C TYR A 48 11.04 -8.15 1.25
N PHE A 49 10.85 -7.17 2.13
CA PHE A 49 9.97 -6.03 1.87
C PHE A 49 10.36 -5.25 0.61
N SER A 50 11.65 -4.98 0.40
CA SER A 50 12.15 -4.23 -0.77
C SER A 50 11.90 -4.92 -2.11
N ASN A 51 11.70 -6.24 -2.09
CA ASN A 51 11.53 -7.09 -3.27
C ASN A 51 10.13 -7.70 -3.38
N ALA A 52 9.24 -7.46 -2.41
CA ALA A 52 7.88 -7.96 -2.44
C ALA A 52 7.08 -7.36 -3.60
N ASP A 53 6.33 -8.20 -4.31
CA ASP A 53 5.38 -7.75 -5.32
C ASP A 53 4.10 -7.24 -4.66
N ILE A 54 3.86 -5.93 -4.77
CA ILE A 54 2.72 -5.26 -4.15
C ILE A 54 1.75 -4.81 -5.25
N ASN A 55 0.60 -5.48 -5.30
CA ASN A 55 -0.51 -5.12 -6.19
C ASN A 55 -1.48 -4.19 -5.48
N VAL A 56 -1.84 -3.07 -6.11
CA VAL A 56 -2.74 -2.06 -5.56
C VAL A 56 -4.08 -2.14 -6.27
N TYR A 57 -5.14 -2.43 -5.53
CA TYR A 57 -6.52 -2.40 -6.02
C TYR A 57 -7.26 -1.27 -5.34
N VAL A 58 -7.74 -0.29 -6.13
CA VAL A 58 -8.49 0.85 -5.61
C VAL A 58 -9.96 0.67 -5.95
N HIS A 59 -10.79 0.42 -4.94
CA HIS A 59 -12.24 0.40 -5.09
C HIS A 59 -12.80 1.78 -4.74
N LEU A 60 -13.20 2.55 -5.75
CA LEU A 60 -13.79 3.88 -5.56
C LEU A 60 -15.30 3.75 -5.44
N VAL A 61 -15.86 4.24 -4.34
CA VAL A 61 -17.29 4.48 -4.19
C VAL A 61 -17.52 5.99 -4.23
N ILE A 62 -18.26 6.46 -5.23
CA ILE A 62 -18.67 7.86 -5.31
C ILE A 62 -20.00 7.98 -4.57
N GLU A 63 -19.95 8.44 -3.33
CA GLU A 63 -21.17 8.63 -2.53
C GLU A 63 -21.90 9.91 -2.90
N HIS A 64 -21.17 10.97 -3.28
CA HIS A 64 -21.73 12.25 -3.69
C HIS A 64 -20.84 12.89 -4.75
N SER A 65 -21.40 13.24 -5.91
CA SER A 65 -20.77 14.13 -6.88
C SER A 65 -21.45 15.50 -6.77
N GLY A 66 -20.76 16.48 -6.17
CA GLY A 66 -21.26 17.84 -6.11
C GLY A 66 -21.41 18.41 -7.53
N SER A 67 -22.63 18.75 -7.93
CA SER A 67 -22.90 19.41 -9.20
C SER A 67 -22.69 20.91 -9.05
N ALA A 68 -21.50 21.40 -9.41
CA ALA A 68 -21.26 22.83 -9.61
C ALA A 68 -21.78 23.24 -11.00
N LEU A 69 -23.07 23.08 -11.26
CA LEU A 69 -23.72 23.70 -12.41
C LEU A 69 -24.45 24.96 -11.91
N PRO A 70 -23.98 26.18 -12.23
CA PRO A 70 -24.77 27.36 -11.94
C PRO A 70 -26.05 27.27 -12.77
N LYS A 71 -27.19 27.23 -12.07
CA LYS A 71 -28.52 27.29 -12.68
C LYS A 71 -28.61 28.61 -13.44
N ARG A 72 -28.48 28.59 -14.77
CA ARG A 72 -28.79 29.75 -15.61
C ARG A 72 -30.28 30.00 -15.47
N VAL A 73 -30.65 30.96 -14.63
CA VAL A 73 -32.00 31.53 -14.60
C VAL A 73 -32.12 32.37 -15.87
N LYS A 74 -33.10 32.01 -16.72
CA LYS A 74 -33.52 32.81 -17.88
C LYS A 74 -34.34 34.00 -17.42
#